data_AF-A0AAX3ST37-F1
#
_entry.id   AF-A0AAX3ST37-F1
#
_cell.length_a   1.000
_cell.length_b   1.000
_cell.length_c   1.000
_cell.angle_alpha   90.00
_cell.angle_beta   90.00
_cell.angle_gamma   90.00
#
_symmetry.space_group_name_H-M   'P 1'
#
loop_
_entity.id
_entity.type
_entity.pdbx_description
1 polymer ?
#
loop_
_entity_poly.entity_id
_entity_poly.type
_entity_poly.pdbx_seq_one_letter_code
_entity_poly.pdbx_strand_id
1 'polypeptide(L)'
;MSAPHPDSMANLVAIRTLDKYENDYFPKRDRITIAFRGDLAEQFKYDKIRPLSPAQRHGHRVVIEAESQKTGTTGHYCIECNSWNLIEAVGTWAPEPEQAAG
;
A
#
# COMPACT_ATOMS: atom_id res chain seq x y z
N MET A 1 -24.82 21.08 -2.09
CA MET A 1 -23.52 20.59 -2.56
C MET A 1 -23.60 19.07 -2.54
N SER A 2 -23.52 18.40 -3.69
CA SER A 2 -23.54 16.94 -3.75
C SER A 2 -22.23 16.39 -3.18
N ALA A 3 -22.30 15.31 -2.40
CA ALA A 3 -21.12 14.62 -1.91
C ALA A 3 -20.28 14.12 -3.11
N PRO A 4 -18.94 14.19 -3.03
CA PRO A 4 -18.10 13.65 -4.09
C PRO A 4 -18.37 12.15 -4.29
N HIS A 5 -18.40 11.71 -5.55
CA HIS A 5 -18.61 10.30 -5.89
C HIS A 5 -17.51 9.44 -5.23
N PRO A 6 -17.83 8.27 -4.63
CA PRO A 6 -16.84 7.40 -3.97
C PRO A 6 -15.61 7.09 -4.83
N ASP A 7 -15.82 6.86 -6.13
CA ASP A 7 -14.73 6.61 -7.10
C ASP A 7 -13.79 7.80 -7.27
N SER A 8 -14.31 9.02 -7.14
CA SER A 8 -13.51 10.24 -7.16
C SER A 8 -12.60 10.30 -5.94
N MET A 9 -13.11 9.93 -4.76
CA MET A 9 -12.32 9.91 -3.54
C MET A 9 -11.25 8.83 -3.56
N ALA A 10 -11.60 7.60 -3.97
CA ALA A 10 -10.64 6.50 -4.09
C ALA A 10 -9.51 6.83 -5.08
N ASN A 11 -9.85 7.50 -6.19
CA ASN A 11 -8.87 8.01 -7.14
C ASN A 11 -7.92 9.05 -6.52
N LEU A 12 -8.47 10.02 -5.77
CA LEU A 12 -7.66 11.04 -5.08
C LEU A 12 -6.72 10.43 -4.03
N VAL A 13 -7.19 9.44 -3.27
CA VAL A 13 -6.36 8.71 -2.30
C VAL A 13 -5.22 8.00 -3.02
N ALA A 14 -5.49 7.31 -4.12
CA ALA A 14 -4.44 6.63 -4.89
C ALA A 14 -3.38 7.61 -5.42
N ILE A 15 -3.78 8.77 -5.97
CA ILE A 15 -2.84 9.81 -6.43
C ILE A 15 -1.97 10.30 -5.26
N ARG A 16 -2.59 10.69 -4.14
CA ARG A 16 -1.87 11.15 -2.95
C ARG A 16 -0.92 10.09 -2.40
N THR A 17 -1.32 8.82 -2.47
CA THR A 17 -0.51 7.69 -2.00
C THR A 17 0.73 7.52 -2.86
N LEU A 18 0.62 7.58 -4.19
CA LEU A 18 1.76 7.51 -5.09
C LEU A 18 2.74 8.65 -4.83
N ASP A 19 2.24 9.89 -4.83
CA ASP A 19 3.06 11.08 -4.64
C ASP A 19 3.79 11.03 -3.29
N LYS A 20 3.06 10.71 -2.21
CA LYS A 20 3.63 10.62 -0.87
C LYS A 20 4.66 9.50 -0.78
N TYR A 21 4.37 8.34 -1.35
CA TYR A 21 5.25 7.20 -1.27
C TYR A 21 6.56 7.45 -2.04
N GLU A 22 6.47 7.97 -3.26
CA GLU A 22 7.63 8.26 -4.12
C GLU A 22 8.56 9.30 -3.51
N ASN A 23 8.01 10.35 -2.89
CA ASN A 23 8.81 11.44 -2.34
C ASN A 23 9.33 11.16 -0.93
N ASP A 24 8.50 10.57 -0.05
CA ASP A 24 8.82 10.52 1.38
C ASP A 24 9.20 9.13 1.89
N TYR A 25 8.71 8.06 1.25
CA TYR A 25 8.89 6.69 1.75
C TYR A 25 9.97 5.94 0.96
N PHE A 26 9.85 5.82 -0.36
CA PHE A 26 10.73 4.97 -1.17
C PHE A 26 12.22 5.40 -1.14
N PRO A 27 12.58 6.70 -1.21
CA PRO A 27 13.97 7.12 -1.12
C PRO A 27 14.59 6.79 0.25
N LYS A 28 13.75 6.61 1.28
CA LYS A 28 14.14 6.30 2.66
C LYS A 28 13.86 4.85 3.04
N ARG A 29 13.52 3.97 2.08
CA ARG A 29 13.04 2.60 2.33
C ARG A 29 13.94 1.75 3.23
N ASP A 30 15.23 2.01 3.25
CA ASP A 30 16.19 1.30 4.11
C ASP A 30 16.15 1.74 5.60
N ARG A 31 15.41 2.82 5.90
CA ARG A 31 15.33 3.44 7.23
C ARG A 31 13.91 3.51 7.79
N ILE A 32 12.90 3.15 7.00
CA ILE A 32 11.50 3.26 7.38
C ILE A 32 10.79 1.92 7.25
N THR A 33 9.68 1.81 7.97
CA THR A 33 8.74 0.70 7.84
C THR A 33 7.33 1.25 7.75
N ILE A 34 6.45 0.49 7.10
CA ILE A 34 5.02 0.81 6.98
C ILE A 34 4.26 -0.14 7.91
N ALA A 35 3.43 0.42 8.78
CA ALA A 35 2.56 -0.36 9.65
C ALA A 35 1.29 -0.77 8.91
N PHE A 36 0.70 -1.90 9.30
CA PHE A 36 -0.65 -2.23 8.88
C PHE A 36 -1.66 -1.28 9.52
N ARG A 37 -2.72 -0.94 8.78
CA ARG A 37 -3.84 -0.14 9.29
C ARG A 37 -4.43 -0.80 10.54
N GLY A 38 -4.94 0.01 11.47
CA GLY A 38 -5.32 -0.47 12.81
C GLY A 38 -6.32 -1.62 12.83
N ASP A 39 -7.27 -1.66 11.89
CA ASP A 39 -8.25 -2.73 11.71
C ASP A 39 -7.64 -4.05 11.19
N LEU A 40 -6.44 -4.00 10.60
CA LEU A 40 -5.70 -5.15 10.09
C LEU A 40 -4.53 -5.54 10.98
N ALA A 41 -4.04 -4.64 11.83
CA ALA A 41 -2.82 -4.83 12.60
C ALA A 41 -2.83 -6.15 13.39
N GLU A 42 -3.92 -6.50 14.09
CA GLU A 42 -4.02 -7.76 14.83
C GLU A 42 -3.95 -9.01 13.96
N GLN A 43 -4.54 -8.97 12.76
CA GLN A 43 -4.52 -10.09 11.81
C GLN A 43 -3.08 -10.36 11.34
N PHE A 44 -2.33 -9.29 11.09
CA PHE A 44 -0.90 -9.33 10.77
C PHE A 44 -0.01 -9.34 12.01
N LYS A 45 -0.55 -9.63 13.20
CA LYS A 45 0.20 -9.72 14.46
C LYS A 45 1.02 -8.48 14.80
N TYR A 46 0.60 -7.28 14.39
CA TYR A 46 1.34 -6.03 14.52
C TYR A 46 2.72 -6.08 13.83
N ASP A 47 2.80 -6.78 12.70
CA ASP A 47 3.96 -6.72 11.82
C ASP A 47 4.09 -5.33 11.17
N LYS A 48 5.24 -5.09 10.54
CA LYS A 48 5.49 -3.94 9.68
C LYS A 48 6.21 -4.43 8.43
N ILE A 49 6.02 -3.71 7.33
CA ILE A 49 6.67 -4.04 6.06
C ILE A 49 7.77 -3.03 5.74
N ARG A 50 8.91 -3.53 5.27
CA ARG A 50 10.02 -2.72 4.75
C ARG A 50 9.89 -2.65 3.22
N PRO A 51 9.75 -1.46 2.63
CA PRO A 51 9.53 -1.36 1.20
C PRO A 51 10.74 -1.83 0.37
N LEU A 52 10.48 -2.48 -0.77
CA LEU A 52 11.51 -3.00 -1.68
C LEU A 52 11.43 -2.40 -3.10
N SER A 53 10.23 -2.11 -3.59
CA SER A 53 10.01 -1.58 -4.96
C SER A 53 9.42 -0.17 -4.95
N PRO A 54 9.50 0.57 -6.07
CA PRO A 54 8.61 1.70 -6.32
C PRO A 54 7.13 1.26 -6.24
N ALA A 55 6.24 2.22 -6.01
CA ALA A 55 4.81 1.97 -6.00
C ALA A 55 4.25 1.87 -7.42
N GLN A 56 3.33 0.93 -7.62
CA GLN A 56 2.61 0.71 -8.86
C GLN A 56 1.12 0.92 -8.65
N ARG A 57 0.46 1.45 -9.67
CA ARG A 57 -0.98 1.75 -9.61
C ARG A 57 -1.78 0.69 -10.36
N HIS A 58 -2.76 0.12 -9.67
CA HIS A 58 -3.75 -0.81 -10.23
C HIS A 58 -5.16 -0.28 -9.95
N GLY A 59 -5.70 0.55 -10.86
CA GLY A 59 -6.98 1.23 -10.67
C GLY A 59 -6.93 2.23 -9.51
N HIS A 60 -7.63 1.92 -8.42
CA HIS A 60 -7.63 2.72 -7.18
C HIS A 60 -6.66 2.20 -6.11
N ARG A 61 -5.98 1.08 -6.37
CA ARG A 61 -5.02 0.49 -5.43
C ARG A 61 -3.60 0.92 -5.80
N VAL A 62 -2.80 1.16 -4.77
CA VAL A 62 -1.37 1.40 -4.88
C VAL A 62 -0.66 0.22 -4.24
N VAL A 63 0.23 -0.43 -4.99
CA VAL A 63 0.86 -1.69 -4.62
C VAL A 63 2.37 -1.51 -4.59
N ILE A 64 3.01 -2.12 -3.59
CA ILE A 64 4.47 -2.21 -3.49
C ILE A 64 4.87 -3.66 -3.23
N GLU A 65 6.07 -4.03 -3.64
CA GLU A 65 6.78 -5.15 -3.05
C GLU A 65 7.42 -4.69 -1.72
N ALA A 66 7.29 -5.51 -0.69
CA ALA A 66 7.88 -5.24 0.62
C ALA A 66 8.21 -6.54 1.37
N GLU A 67 9.10 -6.44 2.34
CA GLU A 67 9.49 -7.55 3.21
C GLU A 67 8.85 -7.40 4.61
N SER A 68 8.24 -8.46 5.10
CA SER A 68 7.78 -8.56 6.49
C SER A 68 8.94 -8.47 7.47
N GLN A 69 8.87 -7.56 8.44
CA GLN A 69 9.89 -7.40 9.48
C GLN A 69 9.89 -8.56 10.49
N LYS A 70 8.75 -9.25 10.66
CA LYS A 70 8.66 -10.41 11.56
C LYS A 70 9.08 -11.72 10.91
N THR A 71 8.75 -11.93 9.64
CA THR A 71 8.93 -13.22 8.98
C THR A 71 10.05 -13.23 7.94
N GLY A 72 10.53 -12.07 7.50
CA GLY A 72 11.48 -11.95 6.38
C GLY A 72 10.88 -12.32 5.02
N THR A 73 9.58 -12.61 4.95
CA THR A 73 8.93 -12.99 3.70
C THR A 73 8.68 -11.76 2.85
N THR A 74 9.03 -11.83 1.57
CA THR A 74 8.70 -10.82 0.57
C THR A 74 7.31 -11.08 -0.01
N GLY A 75 6.52 -10.02 -0.17
CA GLY A 75 5.20 -10.08 -0.78
C GLY A 75 4.77 -8.74 -1.34
N HIS A 76 3.60 -8.74 -1.99
CA HIS A 76 2.99 -7.52 -2.50
C HIS A 76 1.93 -7.03 -1.52
N TYR A 77 1.93 -5.72 -1.25
CA TYR A 77 1.05 -5.09 -0.28
C TYR A 77 0.37 -3.89 -0.90
N CYS A 78 -0.94 -3.76 -0.66
CA CYS A 78 -1.66 -2.53 -0.93
C CYS A 78 -1.35 -1.52 0.15
N ILE A 79 -1.05 -0.28 -0.25
CA ILE A 79 -0.80 0.84 0.65
C ILE A 79 -1.74 2.00 0.35
N GLU A 80 -2.06 2.78 1.38
CA GLU A 80 -2.86 3.99 1.26
C GLU A 80 -2.30 5.10 2.15
N CYS A 81 -2.41 6.34 1.68
CA CYS A 81 -2.16 7.54 2.46
C CYS A 81 -3.43 7.94 3.23
N ASN A 82 -3.36 7.91 4.56
CA ASN A 82 -4.48 8.21 5.43
C ASN A 82 -4.68 9.74 5.59
N SER A 83 -5.73 10.13 6.34
CA SER A 83 -6.07 11.54 6.60
C SER A 83 -5.00 12.32 7.38
N TRP A 84 -4.06 11.63 8.01
CA TRP A 84 -2.92 12.21 8.75
C TRP A 84 -1.66 12.31 7.87
N ASN A 85 -1.77 12.05 6.58
CA ASN A 85 -0.66 12.06 5.61
C ASN A 85 0.41 11.00 5.93
N LEU A 86 0.01 9.85 6.48
CA LEU A 86 0.85 8.70 6.73
C LEU A 86 0.45 7.55 5.80
N ILE A 87 1.44 6.80 5.31
CA ILE A 87 1.21 5.58 4.53
C ILE A 87 1.04 4.39 5.47
N GLU A 88 -0.01 3.61 5.23
CA GLU A 88 -0.33 2.38 5.93
C GLU A 88 -0.53 1.23 4.93
N ALA A 89 -0.23 0.00 5.35
CA ALA A 89 -0.57 -1.19 4.60
C ALA A 89 -2.04 -1.57 4.86
N VAL A 90 -2.83 -1.67 3.79
CA VAL A 90 -4.28 -1.92 3.84
C VAL A 90 -4.65 -3.32 3.34
N GLY A 91 -3.66 -4.19 3.12
CA GLY A 91 -3.84 -5.59 2.75
C GLY A 91 -2.70 -6.14 1.92
N THR A 92 -2.78 -7.42 1.60
CA THR A 92 -1.90 -8.06 0.61
C THR A 92 -2.50 -7.93 -0.78
N TRP A 93 -1.64 -7.98 -1.80
CA TRP A 93 -2.03 -8.07 -3.20
C TRP A 93 -1.52 -9.38 -3.77
N ALA A 94 -2.41 -10.15 -4.38
CA ALA A 94 -2.04 -11.22 -5.29
C ALA A 94 -2.54 -10.77 -6.68
N PRO A 95 -1.67 -10.68 -7.70
CA PRO A 95 -2.18 -10.56 -9.06
C PRO A 95 -3.10 -11.77 -9.29
N GLU A 96 -4.29 -11.55 -9.85
CA GLU A 96 -5.09 -12.68 -10.35
C GLU A 96 -4.20 -13.51 -11.28
N PRO A 97 -4.23 -14.85 -11.19
CA PRO A 97 -3.53 -15.65 -12.17
C PRO A 97 -4.06 -15.23 -13.53
N GLU A 98 -3.18 -14.71 -14.38
CA GLU A 98 -3.44 -14.46 -15.79
C GLU A 98 -4.12 -15.72 -16.30
N GLN A 99 -5.41 -15.62 -16.67
CA GLN A 99 -6.08 -16.72 -17.34
C GLN A 99 -5.22 -17.00 -18.54
N ALA A 100 -4.49 -18.12 -18.50
CA ALA A 100 -3.69 -18.60 -19.61
C ALA A 100 -4.62 -18.61 -20.83
N ALA A 101 -4.42 -17.64 -21.72
CA ALA A 101 -5.17 -17.56 -22.96
C ALA A 101 -4.91 -18.88 -23.71
N GLY A 102 -5.95 -19.71 -23.78
CA GLY A 102 -5.97 -20.91 -24.61
C GLY A 102 -6.07 -20.59 -26.08
#